data_AF-A0A133S5L8-F1
#
_entry.id   AF-A0A133S5L8-F1
#
_cell.length_a   1.000
_cell.length_b   1.000
_cell.length_c   1.000
_cell.angle_alpha   90.00
_cell.angle_beta   90.00
_cell.angle_gamma   90.00
#
_symmetry.space_group_name_H-M   'P 1'
#
loop_
_entity.id
_entity.type
_entity.pdbx_description
1 polymer ?
#
loop_
_entity_poly.entity_id
_entity_poly.type
_entity_poly.pdbx_seq_one_letter_code
_entity_poly.pdbx_strand_id
1 'polypeptide(L)'
;MGIISKIKYYIFYIRKNKIIKSKYYKILDNGLSLIDLTYFGGIPVFSSIKTTVDFFSSIPQQIFAIKFYNFLDALSVNNEADIENFKVMMRHKCNEDINELNNNLEQIIMILDSYNENKKCYWLGLLFKAYVYDIISWQDFIEYSNAINQLLVSDILQIINTDITTENYDYTDIVHEYKLASSNEDSIPDQNHDIVTERIIKVERSVYLRLLAVGLASIDGSSLYMNKMPENVDMIISSDLERVINLLSGKDL
;
A
#
# COMPACT_ATOMS: atom_id res chain seq x y z
N MET A 1 -2.94 7.06 34.81
CA MET A 1 -2.93 5.58 35.00
C MET A 1 -3.79 4.84 33.94
N GLY A 2 -3.75 5.23 32.65
CA GLY A 2 -4.84 4.91 31.69
C GLY A 2 -4.49 4.13 30.40
N ILE A 3 -3.23 4.06 29.98
CA ILE A 3 -2.82 3.41 28.71
C ILE A 3 -2.22 2.02 28.96
N ILE A 4 -1.34 1.91 29.96
CA ILE A 4 -0.74 0.64 30.41
C ILE A 4 -1.82 -0.36 30.86
N SER A 5 -2.91 0.12 31.47
CA SER A 5 -4.04 -0.72 31.88
C SER A 5 -4.82 -1.28 30.69
N LYS A 6 -5.02 -0.48 29.63
CA LYS A 6 -5.69 -0.92 28.40
C LYS A 6 -4.85 -1.91 27.58
N ILE A 7 -3.54 -1.69 27.48
CA ILE A 7 -2.61 -2.63 26.84
C ILE A 7 -2.55 -3.95 27.61
N LYS A 8 -2.42 -3.90 28.95
CA LYS A 8 -2.53 -5.10 29.80
C LYS A 8 -3.88 -5.80 29.65
N TYR A 9 -4.98 -5.06 29.51
CA TYR A 9 -6.31 -5.62 29.29
C TYR A 9 -6.42 -6.33 27.93
N TYR A 10 -5.86 -5.75 26.86
CA TYR A 10 -5.83 -6.37 25.53
C TYR A 10 -4.98 -7.66 25.52
N ILE A 11 -3.81 -7.63 26.18
CA ILE A 11 -2.92 -8.80 26.35
C ILE A 11 -3.59 -9.87 27.22
N PHE A 12 -4.28 -9.47 28.28
CA PHE A 12 -5.04 -10.38 29.14
C PHE A 12 -6.22 -11.01 28.38
N TYR A 13 -6.88 -10.22 27.53
CA TYR A 13 -8.01 -10.66 26.71
C TYR A 13 -7.56 -11.70 25.66
N ILE A 14 -6.46 -11.46 24.95
CA ILE A 14 -5.87 -12.44 24.01
C ILE A 14 -5.41 -13.72 24.75
N ARG A 15 -4.79 -13.59 25.93
CA ARG A 15 -4.32 -14.76 26.71
C ARG A 15 -5.45 -15.60 27.29
N LYS A 16 -6.56 -15.01 27.75
CA LYS A 16 -7.68 -15.74 28.38
C LYS A 16 -8.75 -16.23 27.40
N ASN A 17 -8.88 -15.60 26.23
CA ASN A 17 -9.95 -15.93 25.30
C ASN A 17 -9.45 -16.99 24.31
N LYS A 18 -9.65 -18.29 24.65
CA LYS A 18 -9.18 -19.45 23.87
C LYS A 18 -9.51 -19.37 22.38
N ILE A 19 -10.64 -18.74 22.03
CA ILE A 19 -11.12 -18.57 20.65
C ILE A 19 -10.30 -17.52 19.88
N ILE A 20 -9.96 -16.41 20.53
CA ILE A 20 -9.11 -15.36 19.92
C ILE A 20 -7.68 -15.89 19.79
N LYS A 21 -7.22 -16.61 20.81
CA LYS A 21 -5.94 -17.31 20.78
C LYS A 21 -5.89 -18.27 19.59
N SER A 22 -6.89 -19.14 19.40
CA SER A 22 -6.89 -20.09 18.27
C SER A 22 -6.99 -19.42 16.91
N LYS A 23 -7.80 -18.36 16.76
CA LYS A 23 -7.90 -17.59 15.50
C LYS A 23 -6.57 -16.92 15.16
N TYR A 24 -5.91 -16.34 16.16
CA TYR A 24 -4.61 -15.68 16.01
C TYR A 24 -3.50 -16.68 15.61
N TYR A 25 -3.40 -17.81 16.31
CA TYR A 25 -2.43 -18.86 15.93
C TYR A 25 -2.72 -19.41 14.54
N LYS A 26 -3.99 -19.57 14.15
CA LYS A 26 -4.33 -20.03 12.80
C LYS A 26 -3.85 -19.06 11.71
N ILE A 27 -3.99 -17.74 11.91
CA ILE A 27 -3.52 -16.73 10.96
C ILE A 27 -1.99 -16.65 10.95
N LEU A 28 -1.34 -16.76 12.12
CA LEU A 28 0.12 -16.87 12.17
C LEU A 28 0.62 -18.13 11.46
N ASP A 29 0.05 -19.30 11.74
CA ASP A 29 0.46 -20.56 11.14
C ASP A 29 0.23 -20.55 9.63
N ASN A 30 -0.94 -20.08 9.19
CA ASN A 30 -1.25 -19.95 7.77
C ASN A 30 -0.35 -18.93 7.09
N GLY A 31 -0.28 -17.70 7.62
CA GLY A 31 0.50 -16.60 7.05
C GLY A 31 2.00 -16.90 7.02
N LEU A 32 2.56 -17.44 8.11
CA LEU A 32 3.95 -17.92 8.14
C LEU A 32 4.15 -19.03 7.11
N SER A 33 3.22 -19.98 6.94
CA SER A 33 3.36 -21.01 5.91
C SER A 33 3.36 -20.49 4.47
N LEU A 34 2.86 -19.27 4.23
CA LEU A 34 2.91 -18.61 2.92
C LEU A 34 4.28 -17.97 2.63
N ILE A 35 5.00 -17.54 3.68
CA ILE A 35 6.25 -16.76 3.57
C ILE A 35 7.48 -17.48 4.14
N ASP A 36 7.30 -18.66 4.74
CA ASP A 36 8.38 -19.46 5.30
C ASP A 36 9.13 -20.16 4.16
N LEU A 37 10.21 -19.52 3.72
CA LEU A 37 11.09 -19.98 2.65
C LEU A 37 11.79 -21.32 2.94
N THR A 38 11.76 -21.82 4.18
CA THR A 38 12.20 -23.20 4.45
C THR A 38 11.32 -24.24 3.78
N TYR A 39 10.02 -23.98 3.65
CA TYR A 39 9.11 -24.83 2.87
C TYR A 39 9.36 -24.73 1.36
N PHE A 40 10.05 -23.68 0.91
CA PHE A 40 10.33 -23.37 -0.48
C PHE A 40 11.81 -23.56 -0.87
N GLY A 41 12.63 -24.16 -0.01
CA GLY A 41 13.96 -24.66 -0.36
C GLY A 41 15.16 -23.79 0.00
N GLY A 42 15.03 -22.71 0.79
CA GLY A 42 16.21 -21.99 1.23
C GLY A 42 15.95 -20.85 2.21
N ILE A 43 16.54 -21.01 3.41
CA ILE A 43 16.72 -20.02 4.49
C ILE A 43 15.48 -19.76 5.39
N PRO A 44 15.62 -19.94 6.72
CA PRO A 44 14.57 -19.64 7.68
C PRO A 44 14.50 -18.16 8.08
N VAL A 45 13.84 -17.32 7.28
CA VAL A 45 13.64 -15.89 7.63
C VAL A 45 12.72 -15.72 8.84
N PHE A 46 11.65 -16.52 8.96
CA PHE A 46 10.62 -16.36 10.01
C PHE A 46 10.55 -17.50 11.03
N SER A 47 11.49 -18.45 10.98
CA SER A 47 11.51 -19.61 11.91
C SER A 47 11.48 -19.21 13.39
N SER A 48 12.07 -18.07 13.74
CA SER A 48 12.15 -17.55 15.11
C SER A 48 10.81 -17.02 15.64
N ILE A 49 9.87 -16.66 14.75
CA ILE A 49 8.52 -16.21 15.13
C ILE A 49 7.65 -17.41 15.53
N LYS A 50 7.88 -18.58 14.92
CA LYS A 50 7.08 -19.80 15.10
C LYS A 50 7.25 -20.43 16.49
N THR A 51 8.36 -20.18 17.18
CA THR A 51 8.79 -21.01 18.31
C THR A 51 8.55 -20.49 19.72
N THR A 52 8.09 -19.26 19.98
CA THR A 52 8.22 -18.74 21.36
C THR A 52 6.95 -18.14 21.97
N VAL A 53 6.52 -18.80 23.06
CA VAL A 53 5.74 -18.22 24.16
C VAL A 53 6.39 -16.92 24.68
N ASP A 54 7.69 -16.73 24.42
CA ASP A 54 8.49 -15.54 24.73
C ASP A 54 8.48 -14.43 23.66
N PHE A 55 7.89 -14.64 22.47
CA PHE A 55 7.75 -13.57 21.47
C PHE A 55 6.84 -12.43 21.97
N PHE A 56 6.00 -12.72 22.97
CA PHE A 56 5.19 -11.72 23.67
C PHE A 56 5.79 -11.30 25.02
N SER A 57 7.09 -11.55 25.26
CA SER A 57 7.73 -11.23 26.54
C SER A 57 7.91 -9.73 26.76
N SER A 58 8.07 -8.94 25.68
CA SER A 58 8.26 -7.48 25.76
C SER A 58 7.22 -6.67 24.98
N ILE A 59 7.00 -5.41 25.38
CA ILE A 59 6.06 -4.49 24.70
C ILE A 59 6.45 -4.24 23.23
N PRO A 60 7.72 -3.98 22.87
CA PRO A 60 8.11 -3.79 21.48
C PRO A 60 7.80 -5.01 20.59
N GLN A 61 8.11 -6.21 21.07
CA GLN A 61 7.82 -7.44 20.32
C GLN A 61 6.32 -7.69 20.18
N GLN A 62 5.52 -7.33 21.19
CA GLN A 62 4.05 -7.40 21.10
C GLN A 62 3.51 -6.42 20.03
N ILE A 63 4.04 -5.20 19.96
CA ILE A 63 3.66 -4.22 18.93
C ILE A 63 4.02 -4.76 17.54
N PHE A 64 5.24 -5.25 17.37
CA PHE A 64 5.67 -5.87 16.11
C PHE A 64 4.80 -7.07 15.73
N ALA A 65 4.47 -7.94 16.67
CA ALA A 65 3.60 -9.10 16.43
C ALA A 65 2.19 -8.68 15.96
N ILE A 66 1.65 -7.56 16.45
CA ILE A 66 0.37 -7.02 15.98
C ILE A 66 0.50 -6.50 14.56
N LYS A 67 1.55 -5.72 14.26
CA LYS A 67 1.82 -5.21 12.90
C LYS A 67 1.96 -6.35 11.90
N PHE A 68 2.79 -7.34 12.23
CA PHE A 68 3.00 -8.52 11.41
C PHE A 68 1.73 -9.36 11.24
N TYR A 69 0.92 -9.51 12.29
CA TYR A 69 -0.40 -10.14 12.17
C TYR A 69 -1.30 -9.41 11.17
N ASN A 70 -1.38 -8.08 11.21
CA ASN A 70 -2.20 -7.32 10.26
C ASN A 70 -1.71 -7.48 8.81
N PHE A 71 -0.40 -7.55 8.62
CA PHE A 71 0.21 -7.86 7.33
C PHE A 71 -0.20 -9.26 6.83
N LEU A 72 -0.07 -10.29 7.68
CA LEU A 72 -0.47 -11.65 7.33
C LEU A 72 -1.99 -11.80 7.12
N ASP A 73 -2.80 -11.05 7.85
CA ASP A 73 -4.26 -11.04 7.69
C ASP A 73 -4.66 -10.53 6.30
N ALA A 74 -3.91 -9.56 5.73
CA ALA A 74 -4.12 -9.11 4.36
C ALA A 74 -3.72 -10.17 3.30
N LEU A 75 -2.77 -11.04 3.63
CA LEU A 75 -2.40 -12.19 2.79
C LEU A 75 -3.37 -13.35 2.94
N SER A 76 -4.17 -13.37 4.01
CA SER A 76 -5.03 -14.50 4.36
C SER A 76 -6.16 -14.61 3.35
N VAL A 77 -6.20 -15.74 2.63
CA VAL A 77 -7.19 -15.98 1.59
C VAL A 77 -8.35 -16.84 2.08
N ASN A 78 -9.55 -16.58 1.55
CA ASN A 78 -10.81 -17.13 2.03
C ASN A 78 -11.06 -18.59 1.62
N ASN A 79 -10.25 -19.17 0.73
CA ASN A 79 -10.36 -20.56 0.29
C ASN A 79 -8.97 -21.22 0.08
N GLU A 80 -8.93 -22.55 0.07
CA GLU A 80 -7.67 -23.32 -0.08
C GLU A 80 -7.04 -23.19 -1.47
N ALA A 81 -7.83 -22.97 -2.52
CA ALA A 81 -7.33 -22.86 -3.89
C ALA A 81 -6.45 -21.61 -4.07
N ASP A 82 -6.89 -20.48 -3.52
CA ASP A 82 -6.14 -19.23 -3.59
C ASP A 82 -4.88 -19.26 -2.72
N ILE A 83 -4.91 -19.98 -1.60
CA ILE A 83 -3.71 -20.25 -0.78
C ILE A 83 -2.67 -21.00 -1.60
N GLU A 84 -3.06 -22.05 -2.32
CA GLU A 84 -2.12 -22.80 -3.15
C GLU A 84 -1.62 -21.97 -4.32
N ASN A 85 -2.49 -21.15 -4.94
CA ASN A 85 -2.08 -20.23 -6.00
C ASN A 85 -1.03 -19.22 -5.52
N PHE A 86 -1.25 -18.60 -4.35
CA PHE A 86 -0.27 -17.70 -3.75
C PHE A 86 1.07 -18.39 -3.52
N LYS A 87 1.06 -19.64 -3.02
CA LYS A 87 2.29 -20.42 -2.82
C LYS A 87 3.00 -20.73 -4.14
N VAL A 88 2.27 -21.02 -5.22
CA VAL A 88 2.86 -21.21 -6.56
C VAL A 88 3.56 -19.94 -7.02
N MET A 89 2.90 -18.79 -6.90
CA MET A 89 3.47 -17.50 -7.29
C MET A 89 4.70 -17.12 -6.44
N MET A 90 4.63 -17.35 -5.12
CA MET A 90 5.79 -17.19 -4.24
C MET A 90 6.97 -18.07 -4.64
N ARG A 91 6.71 -19.34 -5.00
CA ARG A 91 7.77 -20.24 -5.50
C ARG A 91 8.40 -19.74 -6.79
N HIS A 92 7.60 -19.15 -7.68
CA HIS A 92 8.12 -18.54 -8.90
C HIS A 92 9.12 -17.43 -8.56
N LYS A 93 8.75 -16.50 -7.65
CA LYS A 93 9.64 -15.46 -7.14
C LYS A 93 10.91 -16.00 -6.48
N CYS A 94 10.81 -17.10 -5.73
CA CYS A 94 11.98 -17.74 -5.10
C CYS A 94 12.97 -18.30 -6.14
N ASN A 95 12.45 -18.87 -7.22
CA ASN A 95 13.27 -19.52 -8.25
C ASN A 95 13.97 -18.53 -9.18
N GLU A 96 13.45 -17.30 -9.31
CA GLU A 96 14.09 -16.22 -10.06
C GLU A 96 15.40 -15.77 -9.38
N ASP A 97 15.32 -15.35 -8.11
CA ASP A 97 16.49 -15.05 -7.27
C ASP A 97 16.14 -15.11 -5.77
N ILE A 98 16.59 -16.18 -5.10
CA ILE A 98 16.33 -16.38 -3.67
C ILE A 98 17.02 -15.34 -2.78
N ASN A 99 18.17 -14.80 -3.19
CA ASN A 99 18.89 -13.81 -2.40
C ASN A 99 18.18 -12.45 -2.48
N GLU A 100 17.69 -12.10 -3.67
CA GLU A 100 16.86 -10.91 -3.85
C GLU A 100 15.58 -11.00 -3.02
N LEU A 101 14.89 -12.14 -3.04
CA LEU A 101 13.69 -12.33 -2.23
C LEU A 101 13.96 -12.22 -0.72
N ASN A 102 15.09 -12.75 -0.24
CA ASN A 102 15.47 -12.59 1.17
C ASN A 102 15.70 -11.12 1.55
N ASN A 103 16.43 -10.37 0.72
CA ASN A 103 16.63 -8.94 0.92
C ASN A 103 15.28 -8.19 0.92
N ASN A 104 14.35 -8.61 0.06
CA ASN A 104 13.02 -8.04 -0.04
C ASN A 104 12.20 -8.33 1.23
N LEU A 105 12.27 -9.54 1.79
CA LEU A 105 11.62 -9.88 3.06
C LEU A 105 12.21 -9.12 4.25
N GLU A 106 13.54 -8.93 4.29
CA GLU A 106 14.18 -8.10 5.31
C GLU A 106 13.70 -6.64 5.23
N GLN A 107 13.61 -6.08 4.02
CA GLN A 107 13.05 -4.76 3.80
C GLN A 107 11.59 -4.66 4.26
N ILE A 108 10.76 -5.67 3.99
CA ILE A 108 9.38 -5.72 4.49
C ILE A 108 9.33 -5.65 6.02
N ILE A 109 10.21 -6.39 6.70
CA ILE A 109 10.30 -6.34 8.17
C ILE A 109 10.68 -4.93 8.65
N MET A 110 11.65 -4.30 8.00
CA MET A 110 12.05 -2.92 8.32
C MET A 110 10.90 -1.92 8.10
N ILE A 111 10.17 -2.05 6.99
CA ILE A 111 9.01 -1.19 6.67
C ILE A 111 7.92 -1.39 7.73
N LEU A 112 7.58 -2.64 8.06
CA LEU A 112 6.61 -2.95 9.13
C LEU A 112 7.00 -2.31 10.46
N ASP A 113 8.27 -2.40 10.84
CA ASP A 113 8.73 -1.82 12.10
C ASP A 113 8.64 -0.28 12.09
N SER A 114 8.84 0.35 10.93
CA SER A 114 8.72 1.82 10.78
C SER A 114 7.28 2.35 10.87
N TYR A 115 6.27 1.52 10.57
CA TYR A 115 4.88 1.98 10.50
C TYR A 115 4.31 2.29 11.89
N ASN A 116 3.75 3.48 12.08
CA ASN A 116 3.14 3.84 13.37
C ASN A 116 1.71 3.33 13.56
N GLU A 117 1.05 2.89 12.48
CA GLU A 117 -0.38 2.55 12.49
C GLU A 117 -0.63 1.14 11.92
N ASN A 118 -1.34 0.30 12.68
CA ASN A 118 -1.59 -1.10 12.32
C ASN A 118 -2.35 -1.26 10.99
N LYS A 119 -3.24 -0.32 10.65
CA LYS A 119 -4.00 -0.37 9.39
C LYS A 119 -3.09 -0.28 8.16
N LYS A 120 -1.99 0.46 8.26
CA LYS A 120 -0.98 0.54 7.19
C LYS A 120 -0.27 -0.80 7.00
N CYS A 121 -0.07 -1.57 8.06
CA CYS A 121 0.55 -2.90 7.96
C CYS A 121 -0.33 -3.88 7.17
N TYR A 122 -1.66 -3.75 7.28
CA TYR A 122 -2.60 -4.48 6.43
C TYR A 122 -2.48 -4.06 4.96
N TRP A 123 -2.43 -2.76 4.68
CA TRP A 123 -2.22 -2.25 3.31
C TRP A 123 -0.88 -2.68 2.70
N LEU A 124 0.19 -2.72 3.50
CA LEU A 124 1.48 -3.27 3.06
C LEU A 124 1.34 -4.75 2.65
N GLY A 125 0.52 -5.53 3.36
CA GLY A 125 0.23 -6.91 2.98
C GLY A 125 -0.52 -7.02 1.64
N LEU A 126 -1.47 -6.10 1.37
CA LEU A 126 -2.13 -6.04 0.05
C LEU A 126 -1.13 -5.69 -1.06
N LEU A 127 -0.25 -4.71 -0.83
CA LEU A 127 0.80 -4.36 -1.79
C LEU A 127 1.75 -5.55 -2.04
N PHE A 128 2.15 -6.25 -0.97
CA PHE A 128 3.00 -7.43 -1.12
C PHE A 128 2.28 -8.54 -1.90
N LYS A 129 0.99 -8.75 -1.64
CA LYS A 129 0.16 -9.68 -2.41
C LYS A 129 0.18 -9.31 -3.90
N ALA A 130 0.00 -8.03 -4.23
CA ALA A 130 0.03 -7.53 -5.60
C ALA A 130 1.39 -7.78 -6.29
N TYR A 131 2.49 -7.56 -5.56
CA TYR A 131 3.83 -7.86 -6.04
C TYR A 131 4.03 -9.35 -6.34
N VAL A 132 3.56 -10.23 -5.45
CA VAL A 132 3.63 -11.69 -5.65
C VAL A 132 2.85 -12.13 -6.89
N TYR A 133 1.74 -11.47 -7.19
CA TYR A 133 0.92 -11.73 -8.39
C TYR A 133 1.37 -10.98 -9.65
N ASP A 134 2.55 -10.34 -9.64
CA ASP A 134 3.07 -9.56 -10.78
C ASP A 134 2.15 -8.41 -11.25
N ILE A 135 1.27 -7.92 -10.36
CA ILE A 135 0.42 -6.75 -10.63
C ILE A 135 1.23 -5.46 -10.54
N ILE A 136 2.24 -5.44 -9.65
CA ILE A 136 3.18 -4.34 -9.47
C ILE A 136 4.61 -4.86 -9.40
N SER A 137 5.57 -4.03 -9.80
CA SER A 137 6.99 -4.35 -9.64
C SER A 137 7.45 -4.19 -8.18
N TRP A 138 8.66 -4.69 -7.87
CA TRP A 138 9.26 -4.44 -6.55
C TRP A 138 9.49 -2.94 -6.30
N GLN A 139 9.87 -2.20 -7.34
CA GLN A 139 10.06 -0.75 -7.25
C GLN A 139 8.74 -0.05 -6.88
N ASP A 140 7.64 -0.40 -7.55
CA ASP A 140 6.30 0.11 -7.24
C ASP A 140 5.90 -0.23 -5.80
N PHE A 141 6.17 -1.46 -5.35
CA PHE A 141 5.93 -1.88 -3.96
C PHE A 141 6.65 -0.96 -2.96
N ILE A 142 7.93 -0.67 -3.19
CA ILE A 142 8.72 0.20 -2.33
C ILE A 142 8.18 1.64 -2.35
N GLU A 143 7.91 2.19 -3.53
CA GLU A 143 7.37 3.56 -3.67
C GLU A 143 6.02 3.71 -2.97
N TYR A 144 5.08 2.80 -3.22
CA TYR A 144 3.75 2.83 -2.60
C TYR A 144 3.82 2.58 -1.09
N SER A 145 4.70 1.68 -0.63
CA SER A 145 4.89 1.46 0.82
C SER A 145 5.43 2.70 1.54
N ASN A 146 6.32 3.46 0.90
CA ASN A 146 6.85 4.70 1.45
C ASN A 146 5.80 5.82 1.45
N ALA A 147 5.03 5.94 0.36
CA ALA A 147 3.94 6.90 0.27
C ALA A 147 2.88 6.65 1.36
N ILE A 148 2.44 5.39 1.53
CA ILE A 148 1.48 4.99 2.56
C ILE A 148 2.01 5.28 3.98
N ASN A 149 3.31 5.11 4.22
CA ASN A 149 3.89 5.39 5.53
C ASN A 149 3.70 6.85 5.93
N GLN A 150 3.90 7.76 4.97
CA GLN A 150 3.87 9.21 5.15
C GLN A 150 2.45 9.80 5.21
N LEU A 151 1.48 9.18 4.55
CA LEU A 151 0.07 9.61 4.59
C LEU A 151 -0.60 9.24 5.91
N LEU A 152 -1.62 9.99 6.35
CA LEU A 152 -2.43 9.57 7.51
C LEU A 152 -3.41 8.47 7.10
N VAL A 153 -3.73 7.55 8.02
CA VAL A 153 -4.78 6.54 7.75
C VAL A 153 -6.11 7.18 7.38
N SER A 154 -6.46 8.31 7.99
CA SER A 154 -7.68 9.06 7.65
C SER A 154 -7.69 9.54 6.21
N ASP A 155 -6.54 10.00 5.69
CA ASP A 155 -6.44 10.52 4.33
C ASP A 155 -6.66 9.39 3.32
N ILE A 156 -5.97 8.26 3.52
CA ILE A 156 -6.11 7.09 2.65
C ILE A 156 -7.55 6.58 2.67
N LEU A 157 -8.17 6.52 3.85
CA LEU A 157 -9.57 6.11 3.98
C LEU A 157 -10.52 7.10 3.29
N GLN A 158 -10.27 8.40 3.39
CA GLN A 158 -11.07 9.39 2.66
C GLN A 158 -10.98 9.12 1.16
N ILE A 159 -9.76 8.96 0.63
CA ILE A 159 -9.53 8.78 -0.80
C ILE A 159 -10.21 7.48 -1.31
N ILE A 160 -10.04 6.36 -0.60
CA ILE A 160 -10.63 5.07 -1.00
C ILE A 160 -12.17 5.10 -1.00
N ASN A 161 -12.77 5.88 -0.10
CA ASN A 161 -14.23 5.93 0.09
C ASN A 161 -14.91 7.10 -0.62
N THR A 162 -14.17 8.00 -1.25
CA THR A 162 -14.77 9.14 -1.96
C THR A 162 -15.21 8.69 -3.35
N ASP A 163 -16.38 9.18 -3.76
CA ASP A 163 -16.89 8.91 -5.10
C ASP A 163 -16.00 9.57 -6.15
N ILE A 164 -15.64 8.78 -7.17
CA ILE A 164 -14.86 9.25 -8.30
C ILE A 164 -15.84 9.75 -9.37
N THR A 165 -15.74 11.03 -9.70
CA THR A 165 -16.50 11.64 -10.80
C THR A 165 -15.70 11.57 -12.09
N THR A 166 -16.38 11.79 -13.21
CA THR A 166 -15.77 11.76 -14.54
C THR A 166 -16.20 13.02 -15.27
N GLU A 167 -15.23 13.80 -15.73
CA GLU A 167 -15.47 15.08 -16.41
C GLU A 167 -14.75 15.07 -17.76
N ASN A 168 -15.37 15.70 -18.74
CA ASN A 168 -14.80 15.85 -20.08
C ASN A 168 -14.19 17.25 -20.18
N TYR A 169 -12.87 17.31 -20.35
CA TYR A 169 -12.15 18.55 -20.59
C TYR A 169 -11.97 18.75 -22.08
N ASP A 170 -12.48 19.87 -22.57
CA ASP A 170 -12.26 20.31 -23.93
C ASP A 170 -11.02 21.21 -23.96
N TYR A 171 -9.90 20.63 -24.37
CA TYR A 171 -8.62 21.33 -24.46
C TYR A 171 -8.46 22.09 -25.79
N THR A 172 -9.50 22.17 -26.64
CA THR A 172 -9.45 22.84 -27.96
C THR A 172 -9.03 24.31 -27.91
N ASP A 173 -9.26 25.00 -26.78
CA ASP A 173 -8.97 26.43 -26.63
C ASP A 173 -7.60 26.72 -25.99
N ILE A 174 -6.85 25.70 -25.55
CA ILE A 174 -5.48 25.93 -25.05
C ILE A 174 -4.53 26.02 -26.24
N VAL A 175 -4.47 27.19 -26.87
CA VAL A 175 -3.44 27.52 -27.85
C VAL A 175 -2.07 27.39 -27.18
N HIS A 176 -1.41 26.26 -27.42
CA HIS A 176 -0.02 26.04 -27.07
C HIS A 176 0.88 26.90 -27.99
N GLU A 177 0.94 28.21 -27.73
CA GLU A 177 2.06 29.04 -28.21
C GLU A 177 3.34 28.67 -27.44
N TYR A 178 3.78 27.41 -27.55
CA TYR A 178 5.18 27.10 -27.31
C TYR A 178 5.96 27.66 -28.48
N LYS A 179 6.37 28.93 -28.39
CA LYS A 179 7.51 29.44 -29.17
C LYS A 179 8.74 28.67 -28.71
N LEU A 180 8.95 27.50 -29.29
CA LEU A 180 10.21 26.77 -29.25
C LEU A 180 11.29 27.76 -29.68
N ALA A 181 12.11 28.18 -28.72
CA ALA A 181 13.31 28.95 -28.97
C ALA A 181 14.37 28.02 -29.57
N SER A 182 14.17 27.56 -30.81
CA SER A 182 15.21 27.20 -31.79
C SER A 182 14.62 26.47 -33.00
N SER A 183 14.69 27.15 -34.14
CA SER A 183 15.13 26.64 -35.45
C SER A 183 14.65 25.25 -35.90
N ASN A 184 13.59 25.20 -36.69
CA ASN A 184 13.64 24.90 -38.13
C ASN A 184 12.21 24.62 -38.62
N GLU A 185 11.89 25.15 -39.79
CA GLU A 185 10.65 24.91 -40.51
C GLU A 185 10.46 23.43 -40.77
N ASP A 186 9.63 22.78 -39.94
CA ASP A 186 8.74 21.69 -40.30
C ASP A 186 7.78 21.53 -39.13
N SER A 187 6.71 22.34 -39.15
CA SER A 187 5.60 22.18 -38.23
C SER A 187 4.95 20.82 -38.48
N ILE A 188 5.20 19.85 -37.61
CA ILE A 188 4.37 18.64 -37.54
C ILE A 188 2.99 19.13 -37.07
N PRO A 189 1.93 18.99 -37.88
CA PRO A 189 0.60 19.37 -37.44
C PRO A 189 0.21 18.38 -36.34
N ASP A 190 0.12 18.88 -35.11
CA ASP A 190 -0.42 18.12 -33.99
C ASP A 190 -1.93 17.93 -34.23
N GLN A 191 -2.27 16.85 -34.92
CA GLN A 191 -3.64 16.40 -35.08
C GLN A 191 -3.94 15.45 -33.93
N ASN A 192 -4.43 15.99 -32.82
CA ASN A 192 -5.39 15.32 -31.94
C ASN A 192 -6.07 16.37 -31.06
N HIS A 193 -7.23 16.82 -31.54
CA HIS A 193 -8.16 17.65 -30.77
C HIS A 193 -8.99 16.69 -29.92
N ASP A 194 -8.43 16.21 -28.81
CA ASP A 194 -9.10 15.20 -28.00
C ASP A 194 -9.81 15.83 -26.81
N ILE A 195 -11.13 15.62 -26.76
CA ILE A 195 -11.89 15.72 -25.51
C ILE A 195 -11.31 14.66 -24.58
N VAL A 196 -10.63 15.07 -23.53
CA VAL A 196 -10.02 14.15 -22.57
C VAL A 196 -11.01 13.92 -21.44
N THR A 197 -11.38 12.65 -21.25
CA THR A 197 -12.20 12.24 -20.11
C THR A 197 -11.29 12.00 -18.91
N GLU A 198 -11.37 12.86 -17.91
CA GLU A 198 -10.56 12.79 -16.70
C GLU A 198 -11.40 12.29 -15.51
N ARG A 199 -10.77 11.50 -14.64
CA ARG A 199 -11.37 11.02 -13.40
C ARG A 199 -10.96 11.96 -12.28
N ILE A 200 -11.94 12.44 -11.52
CA ILE A 200 -11.73 13.45 -10.48
C ILE A 200 -12.18 12.90 -9.13
N ILE A 201 -11.42 13.27 -8.10
CA ILE A 201 -11.79 13.07 -6.71
C ILE A 201 -11.74 14.40 -5.98
N LYS A 202 -12.78 14.67 -5.18
CA LYS A 202 -12.83 15.87 -4.34
C LYS A 202 -12.18 15.57 -3.00
N VAL A 203 -11.06 16.21 -2.69
CA VAL A 203 -10.30 15.99 -1.46
C VAL A 203 -10.11 17.27 -0.68
N GLU A 204 -9.96 17.16 0.65
CA GLU A 204 -9.57 18.31 1.45
C GLU A 204 -8.20 18.81 1.02
N ARG A 205 -7.99 20.13 1.08
CA ARG A 205 -6.69 20.77 0.78
C ARG A 205 -5.53 20.13 1.51
N SER A 206 -5.74 19.77 2.78
CA SER A 206 -4.68 19.16 3.60
C SER A 206 -4.27 17.76 3.08
N VAL A 207 -5.24 16.99 2.57
CA VAL A 207 -5.02 15.68 1.97
C VAL A 207 -4.30 15.83 0.63
N TYR A 208 -4.78 16.73 -0.23
CA TYR A 208 -4.13 17.04 -1.51
C TYR A 208 -2.65 17.39 -1.34
N LEU A 209 -2.32 18.28 -0.39
CA LEU A 209 -0.93 18.67 -0.13
C LEU A 209 -0.06 17.50 0.35
N ARG A 210 -0.61 16.59 1.14
CA ARG A 210 0.11 15.37 1.56
C ARG A 210 0.28 14.38 0.41
N LEU A 211 -0.71 14.26 -0.49
CA LEU A 211 -0.60 13.45 -1.70
C LEU A 211 0.47 13.99 -2.67
N LEU A 212 0.54 15.32 -2.85
CA LEU A 212 1.61 15.95 -3.61
C LEU A 212 2.99 15.63 -3.03
N ALA A 213 3.13 15.70 -1.71
CA ALA A 213 4.40 15.44 -1.03
C ALA A 213 4.92 14.00 -1.23
N VAL A 214 4.01 13.05 -1.47
CA VAL A 214 4.35 11.64 -1.71
C VAL A 214 4.28 11.24 -3.19
N GLY A 215 4.10 12.21 -4.10
CA GLY A 215 4.05 11.96 -5.55
C GLY A 215 2.78 11.28 -6.05
N LEU A 216 1.72 11.20 -5.22
CA LEU A 216 0.42 10.61 -5.59
C LEU A 216 -0.59 11.65 -6.08
N ALA A 217 -0.16 12.88 -6.33
CA ALA A 217 -0.94 13.92 -6.97
C ALA A 217 -0.03 14.76 -7.88
N SER A 218 -0.62 15.43 -8.86
CA SER A 218 0.05 16.40 -9.73
C SER A 218 -0.50 17.79 -9.50
N ILE A 219 0.36 18.81 -9.62
CA ILE A 219 -0.04 20.21 -9.59
C ILE A 219 -0.74 20.55 -10.90
N ASP A 220 -2.00 20.95 -10.82
CA ASP A 220 -2.67 21.67 -11.90
C ASP A 220 -2.39 23.19 -11.80
N GLY A 221 -2.54 23.94 -12.88
CA GLY A 221 -2.27 25.38 -12.89
C GLY A 221 -3.08 26.18 -11.86
N SER A 222 -4.20 25.64 -11.38
CA SER A 222 -5.07 26.25 -10.37
C SER A 222 -4.49 26.15 -8.94
N SER A 223 -3.64 25.16 -8.66
CA SER A 223 -3.03 24.89 -7.35
C SER A 223 -1.68 25.59 -7.11
N LEU A 224 -1.19 26.39 -8.07
CA LEU A 224 0.08 27.13 -7.97
C LEU A 224 0.10 28.22 -6.87
N TYR A 225 -1.05 28.65 -6.37
CA TYR A 225 -1.15 29.70 -5.35
C TYR A 225 -1.73 29.15 -4.04
N MET A 226 -0.87 28.65 -3.15
CA MET A 226 -1.21 28.12 -1.81
C MET A 226 -2.25 28.99 -1.05
N ASN A 227 -2.10 30.31 -1.11
CA ASN A 227 -2.92 31.29 -0.39
C ASN A 227 -4.35 31.39 -0.95
N LYS A 228 -4.55 30.95 -2.20
CA LYS A 228 -5.83 30.99 -2.93
C LYS A 228 -6.43 29.59 -3.09
N MET A 229 -5.77 28.56 -2.57
CA MET A 229 -6.22 27.19 -2.72
C MET A 229 -7.50 26.96 -1.91
N PRO A 230 -8.59 26.47 -2.54
CA PRO A 230 -9.86 26.23 -1.87
C PRO A 230 -9.74 25.18 -0.76
N GLU A 231 -10.71 25.15 0.15
CA GLU A 231 -10.73 24.15 1.25
C GLU A 231 -10.86 22.71 0.72
N ASN A 232 -11.62 22.53 -0.36
CA ASN A 232 -11.73 21.28 -1.09
C ASN A 232 -11.19 21.48 -2.51
N VAL A 233 -10.45 20.51 -2.99
CA VAL A 233 -9.71 20.53 -4.24
C VAL A 233 -10.26 19.41 -5.11
N ASP A 234 -10.71 19.76 -6.31
CA ASP A 234 -11.07 18.80 -7.33
C ASP A 234 -9.76 18.35 -7.98
N MET A 235 -9.34 17.13 -7.66
CA MET A 235 -8.04 16.59 -8.05
C MET A 235 -8.22 15.54 -9.13
N ILE A 236 -7.50 15.68 -10.23
CA ILE A 236 -7.39 14.66 -11.28
C ILE A 236 -6.63 13.46 -10.71
N ILE A 237 -7.19 12.27 -10.84
CA ILE A 237 -6.59 11.04 -10.36
C ILE A 237 -5.50 10.60 -11.34
N SER A 238 -4.25 10.57 -10.89
CA SER A 238 -3.16 9.98 -11.66
C SER A 238 -3.29 8.46 -11.75
N SER A 239 -2.66 7.85 -12.74
CA SER A 239 -2.61 6.38 -12.88
C SER A 239 -2.07 5.69 -11.64
N ASP A 240 -1.07 6.30 -10.97
CA ASP A 240 -0.47 5.75 -9.77
C ASP A 240 -1.41 5.84 -8.57
N LEU A 241 -2.09 6.98 -8.39
CA LEU A 241 -3.07 7.13 -7.32
C LEU A 241 -4.23 6.16 -7.54
N GLU A 242 -4.71 6.01 -8.77
CA GLU A 242 -5.77 5.05 -9.10
C GLU A 242 -5.35 3.62 -8.74
N ARG A 243 -4.15 3.22 -9.15
CA ARG A 243 -3.61 1.89 -8.85
C ARG A 243 -3.51 1.67 -7.35
N VAL A 244 -2.99 2.64 -6.60
CA VAL A 244 -2.93 2.58 -5.13
C VAL A 244 -4.33 2.44 -4.53
N ILE A 245 -5.31 3.23 -4.97
CA ILE A 245 -6.70 3.14 -4.47
C ILE A 245 -7.26 1.74 -4.68
N ASN A 246 -7.12 1.19 -5.88
CA ASN A 246 -7.69 -0.11 -6.20
C ASN A 246 -7.02 -1.24 -5.40
N LEU A 247 -5.69 -1.24 -5.30
CA LEU A 247 -4.93 -2.19 -4.50
C LEU A 247 -5.32 -2.13 -3.02
N LEU A 248 -5.42 -0.93 -2.44
CA LEU A 248 -5.72 -0.76 -1.02
C LEU A 248 -7.19 -1.01 -0.67
N SER A 249 -8.09 -0.89 -1.66
CA SER A 249 -9.51 -1.26 -1.52
C SER A 249 -9.76 -2.76 -1.63
N GLY A 250 -8.77 -3.54 -2.09
CA GLY A 250 -8.89 -4.98 -2.33
C GLY A 250 -9.74 -5.33 -3.56
N LYS A 251 -9.97 -4.38 -4.48
CA LYS A 251 -10.74 -4.60 -5.71
C LYS A 251 -9.94 -5.34 -6.80
N ASP A 252 -8.61 -5.26 -6.75
CA ASP A 252 -7.69 -5.80 -7.75
C ASP A 252 -6.95 -7.08 -7.27
N LEU A 253 -7.40 -7.73 -6.19
CA LEU A 253 -6.68 -8.82 -5.50
C LEU A 253 -7.53 -10.04 -5.14
#